data_AF-A0A2K8U4M4-F1
#
_entry.id   AF-A0A2K8U4M4-F1
#
_cell.length_a   1.000
_cell.length_b   1.000
_cell.length_c   1.000
_cell.angle_alpha   90.00
_cell.angle_beta   90.00
_cell.angle_gamma   90.00
#
_symmetry.space_group_name_H-M   'P 1'
#
loop_
_entity.id
_entity.type
_entity.pdbx_description
1 polymer ?
#
loop_
_entity_poly.entity_id
_entity_poly.type
_entity_poly.pdbx_seq_one_letter_code
_entity_poly.pdbx_strand_id
1 'polypeptide(L)'
;MSRLLTWRNEWCLGIGALDADHRALVEALIDISLRYCPQAAAPVAFPRGVPAPGTGAASGPRGLAEALTAFGDKARAHCRREEAFMRAIGYARRAEHEEQHIVLMAKFDTMVRECRARGILVFDDIGQEWVRDWLLGHIVGCDREFARVYFSLVGMESACG
;
A
#
# COMPACT_ATOMS: atom_id res chain seq x y z
N MET A 1 -7.03 16.40 9.77
CA MET A 1 -6.85 15.41 10.87
C MET A 1 -6.70 14.08 10.18
N SER A 2 -5.47 13.59 10.06
CA SER A 2 -5.17 12.36 9.36
C SER A 2 -5.92 11.21 10.06
N ARG A 3 -7.00 10.71 9.45
CA ARG A 3 -7.64 9.47 9.88
C ARG A 3 -6.70 8.35 9.46
N LEU A 4 -5.74 8.05 10.33
CA LEU A 4 -4.84 6.92 10.14
C LEU A 4 -5.69 5.68 9.87
N LEU A 5 -5.37 5.00 8.78
CA LEU A 5 -6.01 3.75 8.41
C LEU A 5 -5.76 2.75 9.54
N THR A 6 -6.82 2.12 10.05
CA THR A 6 -6.69 1.02 11.02
C THR A 6 -7.09 -0.27 10.33
N TRP A 7 -6.22 -1.28 10.36
CA TRP A 7 -6.54 -2.61 9.86
C TRP A 7 -7.85 -3.14 10.45
N ARG A 8 -8.68 -3.77 9.61
CA ARG A 8 -9.90 -4.47 10.03
C ARG A 8 -9.90 -5.89 9.50
N ASN A 9 -10.30 -6.85 10.33
CA ASN A 9 -10.39 -8.26 9.93
C ASN A 9 -11.44 -8.51 8.83
N GLU A 10 -12.37 -7.58 8.62
CA GLU A 10 -13.29 -7.59 7.48
C GLU A 10 -12.57 -7.54 6.13
N TRP A 11 -11.30 -7.14 6.08
CA TRP A 11 -10.50 -7.12 4.85
C TRP A 11 -9.75 -8.42 4.61
N CYS A 12 -9.83 -9.39 5.52
CA CYS A 12 -9.29 -10.71 5.26
C CYS A 12 -10.08 -11.40 4.14
N LEU A 13 -9.38 -12.02 3.22
CA LEU A 13 -9.95 -12.98 2.29
C LEU A 13 -10.09 -14.36 2.91
N GLY A 14 -9.40 -14.64 4.02
CA GLY A 14 -9.30 -15.98 4.60
C GLY A 14 -8.21 -16.82 3.90
N ILE A 15 -7.38 -16.19 3.07
CA ILE A 15 -6.26 -16.80 2.37
C ILE A 15 -5.00 -16.23 3.01
N GLY A 16 -4.38 -16.98 3.92
CA GLY A 16 -3.37 -16.44 4.85
C GLY A 16 -2.19 -15.70 4.20
N ALA A 17 -1.74 -16.14 3.02
CA ALA A 17 -0.68 -15.43 2.30
C ALA A 17 -1.13 -14.08 1.71
N LEU A 18 -2.38 -13.98 1.24
CA LEU A 18 -2.94 -12.74 0.72
C LEU A 18 -3.31 -11.78 1.85
N ASP A 19 -3.88 -12.30 2.94
CA ASP A 19 -4.18 -11.53 4.15
C ASP A 19 -2.91 -10.92 4.77
N ALA A 20 -1.80 -11.66 4.73
CA ALA A 20 -0.50 -11.17 5.18
C ALA A 20 0.03 -10.03 4.28
N ASP A 21 -0.12 -10.15 2.96
CA ASP A 21 0.25 -9.10 2.02
C ASP A 21 -0.62 -7.84 2.21
N HIS A 22 -1.94 -7.99 2.35
CA HIS A 22 -2.87 -6.88 2.62
C HIS A 22 -2.51 -6.14 3.91
N ARG A 23 -2.24 -6.88 4.99
CA ARG A 23 -1.79 -6.29 6.26
C ARG A 23 -0.48 -5.52 6.10
N ALA A 24 0.50 -6.11 5.41
CA ALA A 24 1.79 -5.48 5.18
C ALA A 24 1.67 -4.19 4.33
N LEU A 25 0.72 -4.13 3.39
CA LEU A 25 0.43 -2.91 2.63
C LEU A 25 -0.18 -1.83 3.51
N VAL A 26 -1.18 -2.19 4.33
CA VAL A 26 -1.79 -1.24 5.28
C VAL A 26 -0.78 -0.70 6.28
N GLU A 27 0.07 -1.56 6.85
CA GLU A 27 1.14 -1.16 7.77
C GLU A 27 2.17 -0.24 7.09
N ALA A 28 2.56 -0.54 5.85
CA ALA A 28 3.45 0.33 5.09
C ALA A 28 2.82 1.70 4.80
N LEU A 29 1.53 1.76 4.51
CA LEU A 29 0.83 3.03 4.31
C LEU A 29 0.78 3.84 5.60
N ILE A 30 0.47 3.22 6.73
CA ILE A 30 0.48 3.88 8.06
C ILE A 30 1.87 4.44 8.37
N ASP A 31 2.92 3.66 8.16
CA ASP A 31 4.30 4.08 8.38
C ASP A 31 4.68 5.30 7.52
N ILE A 32 4.35 5.28 6.22
CA ILE A 32 4.60 6.43 5.33
C ILE A 32 3.79 7.65 5.78
N SER A 33 2.51 7.48 6.10
CA SER A 33 1.66 8.57 6.61
C SER A 33 2.24 9.20 7.87
N LEU A 34 2.76 8.42 8.81
CA LEU A 34 3.37 8.95 10.03
C LEU A 34 4.71 9.65 9.76
N ARG A 35 5.59 9.03 8.95
CA ARG A 35 6.93 9.57 8.67
C ARG A 35 6.93 10.86 7.87
N TYR A 36 5.94 11.04 6.99
CA TYR A 36 5.86 12.20 6.10
C TYR A 36 4.64 13.10 6.38
N CYS A 37 3.94 12.93 7.52
CA CYS A 37 2.80 13.80 7.84
C CYS A 37 3.22 15.29 7.95
N PRO A 38 2.28 16.23 7.78
CA PRO A 38 2.57 17.66 7.95
C PRO A 38 3.20 18.00 9.31
N GLN A 39 2.82 17.28 10.38
CA GLN A 39 3.36 17.46 11.72
C GLN A 39 4.81 16.98 11.87
N ALA A 40 5.24 15.98 11.09
CA ALA A 40 6.63 15.51 11.06
C ALA A 40 7.55 16.51 10.35
N ALA A 41 7.00 17.37 9.48
CA ALA A 41 7.74 18.42 8.79
C ALA A 41 7.87 19.73 9.58
N ALA A 42 7.18 19.85 10.73
CA ALA A 42 7.34 21.02 11.60
C ALA A 42 8.74 20.99 12.25
N PRO A 43 9.47 22.12 12.28
CA PRO A 43 10.74 22.16 12.99
C PRO A 43 10.46 21.90 14.47
N VAL A 44 10.95 20.77 14.99
CA VAL A 44 11.13 20.58 16.42
C VAL A 44 11.98 21.74 16.92
N ALA A 45 11.41 22.62 17.74
CA ALA A 45 12.12 23.69 18.41
C ALA A 45 13.09 23.06 19.42
N PHE A 46 14.24 22.59 18.95
CA PHE A 46 15.34 22.18 19.82
C PHE A 46 16.15 23.43 20.21
N PRO A 47 16.49 23.59 21.50
CA PRO A 47 17.38 24.66 21.93
C PRO A 47 18.74 24.46 21.28
N ARG A 48 19.24 25.55 20.70
CA ARG A 48 20.42 25.60 19.84
C ARG A 48 21.70 25.27 20.64
N GLY A 49 22.34 24.14 20.35
CA GLY A 49 23.74 23.92 20.74
C GLY A 49 24.17 22.47 20.90
N VAL A 50 24.82 21.92 19.86
CA VAL A 50 26.09 21.12 19.87
C VAL A 50 26.21 20.48 18.47
N PRO A 51 27.31 20.67 17.71
CA PRO A 51 27.54 19.93 16.47
C PRO A 51 28.21 18.59 16.78
N ALA A 52 27.73 17.50 16.19
CA ALA A 52 28.38 16.18 16.22
C ALA A 52 29.15 15.93 14.91
N PRO A 53 30.30 15.21 14.96
CA PRO A 53 31.19 15.05 13.82
C PRO A 53 30.89 13.77 13.00
N GLY A 54 31.34 13.79 11.74
CA GLY A 54 31.92 12.60 11.09
C GLY A 54 30.97 11.70 10.29
N THR A 55 31.18 11.73 8.99
CA THR A 55 30.78 10.81 7.91
C THR A 55 30.62 9.31 8.28
N GLY A 56 29.51 8.70 7.84
CA GLY A 56 29.36 7.25 7.70
C GLY A 56 28.11 6.84 6.92
N ALA A 57 28.30 6.27 5.73
CA ALA A 57 27.43 5.38 4.94
C ALA A 57 25.93 5.74 4.75
N ALA A 58 25.58 6.02 3.47
CA ALA A 58 24.28 5.90 2.81
C ALA A 58 23.07 5.41 3.66
N SER A 59 22.36 6.34 4.30
CA SER A 59 20.95 6.23 4.70
C SER A 59 20.45 7.61 5.14
N GLY A 60 20.46 8.60 4.22
CA GLY A 60 19.66 9.79 4.42
C GLY A 60 18.17 9.42 4.47
N PRO A 61 17.29 10.23 5.09
CA PRO A 61 15.86 9.99 5.01
C PRO A 61 15.48 9.84 3.53
N ARG A 62 15.00 8.65 3.13
CA ARG A 62 14.39 8.47 1.81
C ARG A 62 13.30 9.53 1.68
N GLY A 63 13.23 10.26 0.58
CA GLY A 63 12.15 11.21 0.36
C GLY A 63 10.82 10.46 0.24
N LEU A 64 9.72 11.22 0.31
CA LEU A 64 8.37 10.67 0.18
C LEU A 64 8.22 9.86 -1.11
N ALA A 65 8.76 10.34 -2.23
CA ALA A 65 8.71 9.64 -3.51
C ALA A 65 9.40 8.27 -3.49
N GLU A 66 10.55 8.13 -2.82
CA GLU A 66 11.20 6.82 -2.68
C GLU A 66 10.44 5.88 -1.75
N ALA A 67 9.82 6.41 -0.69
CA ALA A 67 8.98 5.63 0.20
C ALA A 67 7.71 5.12 -0.52
N LEU A 68 7.05 5.97 -1.29
CA LEU A 68 5.92 5.59 -2.14
C LEU A 68 6.33 4.62 -3.26
N THR A 69 7.53 4.78 -3.83
CA THR A 69 8.07 3.80 -4.79
C THR A 69 8.18 2.41 -4.15
N ALA A 70 8.77 2.33 -2.95
CA ALA A 70 8.90 1.07 -2.23
C ALA A 70 7.54 0.46 -1.83
N PHE A 71 6.55 1.28 -1.51
CA PHE A 71 5.17 0.83 -1.33
C PHE A 71 4.59 0.25 -2.64
N GLY A 72 4.78 0.94 -3.76
CA GLY A 72 4.36 0.46 -5.08
C GLY A 72 4.97 -0.89 -5.44
N ASP A 73 6.24 -1.13 -5.10
CA ASP A 73 6.89 -2.43 -5.32
C ASP A 73 6.27 -3.56 -4.49
N LYS A 74 5.88 -3.28 -3.24
CA LYS A 74 5.12 -4.22 -2.40
C LYS A 74 3.76 -4.53 -3.02
N ALA A 75 3.05 -3.50 -3.50
CA ALA A 75 1.75 -3.68 -4.13
C ALA A 75 1.85 -4.53 -5.41
N ARG A 76 2.86 -4.29 -6.26
CA ARG A 76 3.08 -5.15 -7.45
C ARG A 76 3.42 -6.59 -7.09
N ALA A 77 4.15 -6.81 -5.99
CA ALA A 77 4.44 -8.17 -5.53
C ALA A 77 3.18 -8.90 -5.08
N HIS A 78 2.29 -8.20 -4.37
CA HIS A 78 0.96 -8.68 -4.00
C HIS A 78 0.11 -9.00 -5.25
N CYS A 79 -0.01 -8.07 -6.20
CA CYS A 79 -0.74 -8.30 -7.47
C CYS A 79 -0.25 -9.57 -8.20
N ARG A 80 1.08 -9.74 -8.34
CA ARG A 80 1.65 -10.95 -8.97
C ARG A 80 1.29 -12.24 -8.23
N ARG A 81 1.20 -12.19 -6.90
CA ARG A 81 0.80 -13.35 -6.09
C ARG A 81 -0.67 -13.70 -6.34
N GLU A 82 -1.53 -12.70 -6.40
CA GLU A 82 -2.95 -12.89 -6.72
C GLU A 82 -3.16 -13.41 -8.13
N GLU A 83 -2.45 -12.88 -9.12
CA GLU A 83 -2.50 -13.35 -10.50
C GLU A 83 -2.05 -14.80 -10.63
N ALA A 84 -0.98 -15.18 -9.90
CA ALA A 84 -0.54 -16.56 -9.82
C ALA A 84 -1.59 -17.46 -9.15
N PHE A 85 -2.23 -16.97 -8.08
CA PHE A 85 -3.30 -17.66 -7.37
C PHE A 85 -4.54 -17.86 -8.24
N MET A 86 -5.04 -16.80 -8.87
CA MET A 86 -6.17 -16.82 -9.82
C MET A 86 -5.91 -17.78 -10.98
N ARG A 87 -4.68 -17.84 -11.49
CA ARG A 87 -4.28 -18.80 -12.52
C ARG A 87 -4.33 -20.24 -12.02
N ALA A 88 -3.85 -20.50 -10.80
CA ALA A 88 -3.84 -21.83 -10.21
C ALA A 88 -5.24 -22.39 -9.96
N ILE A 89 -6.21 -21.54 -9.60
CA ILE A 89 -7.60 -21.96 -9.37
C ILE A 89 -8.48 -21.91 -10.62
N GLY A 90 -7.93 -21.47 -11.77
CA GLY A 90 -8.70 -21.34 -13.01
C GLY A 90 -9.77 -20.26 -12.98
N TYR A 91 -9.54 -19.15 -12.26
CA TYR A 91 -10.54 -18.08 -12.11
C TYR A 91 -10.88 -17.43 -13.46
N ALA A 92 -12.16 -17.49 -13.85
CA ALA A 92 -12.63 -17.10 -15.18
C ALA A 92 -12.42 -15.61 -15.50
N ARG A 93 -12.56 -14.72 -14.50
CA ARG A 93 -12.40 -13.25 -14.67
C ARG A 93 -10.97 -12.77 -14.42
N ARG A 94 -9.97 -13.67 -14.43
CA ARG A 94 -8.55 -13.32 -14.21
C ARG A 94 -8.06 -12.19 -15.12
N ALA A 95 -8.42 -12.23 -16.41
CA ALA A 95 -7.97 -11.21 -17.36
C ALA A 95 -8.49 -9.80 -17.02
N GLU A 96 -9.75 -9.71 -16.59
CA GLU A 96 -10.36 -8.45 -16.14
C GLU A 96 -9.68 -7.93 -14.86
N HIS A 97 -9.39 -8.83 -13.92
CA HIS A 97 -8.70 -8.47 -12.68
C HIS A 97 -7.24 -8.02 -12.93
N GLU A 98 -6.51 -8.70 -13.84
CA GLU A 98 -5.17 -8.29 -14.28
C GLU A 98 -5.19 -6.89 -14.93
N GLU A 99 -6.21 -6.57 -15.72
CA GLU A 99 -6.36 -5.24 -16.31
C GLU A 99 -6.61 -4.16 -15.23
N GLN A 100 -7.39 -4.47 -14.21
CA GLN A 100 -7.58 -3.59 -13.05
C GLN A 100 -6.25 -3.29 -12.35
N HIS A 101 -5.40 -4.31 -12.12
CA HIS A 101 -4.05 -4.11 -11.58
C HIS A 101 -3.22 -3.15 -12.44
N ILE A 102 -3.22 -3.33 -13.76
CA ILE A 102 -2.46 -2.47 -14.68
C ILE A 102 -2.92 -1.01 -14.54
N VAL A 103 -4.23 -0.76 -14.58
CA VAL A 103 -4.79 0.59 -14.48
C VAL A 103 -4.48 1.23 -13.12
N LEU A 104 -4.62 0.48 -12.04
CA LEU A 104 -4.36 0.96 -10.69
C LEU A 104 -2.88 1.30 -10.48
N MET A 105 -1.98 0.43 -10.91
CA MET A 105 -0.55 0.68 -10.80
C MET A 105 -0.10 1.86 -11.69
N ALA A 106 -0.69 2.04 -12.87
CA ALA A 106 -0.39 3.19 -13.72
C ALA A 106 -0.81 4.53 -13.08
N LYS A 107 -1.97 4.57 -12.40
CA LYS A 107 -2.41 5.73 -11.62
C LYS A 107 -1.45 6.03 -10.48
N PHE A 108 -1.06 5.00 -9.71
CA PHE A 108 -0.10 5.13 -8.61
C PHE A 108 1.26 5.65 -9.10
N ASP A 109 1.78 5.09 -10.19
CA ASP A 109 3.05 5.52 -10.79
C ASP A 109 3.02 6.97 -11.25
N THR A 110 1.87 7.45 -11.72
CA THR A 110 1.69 8.86 -12.10
C THR A 110 1.78 9.76 -10.88
N MET A 111 1.09 9.43 -9.79
CA MET A 111 1.18 10.17 -8.52
C MET A 111 2.63 10.21 -8.00
N VAL A 112 3.35 9.08 -8.01
CA VAL A 112 4.76 9.03 -7.54
C VAL A 112 5.67 9.89 -8.42
N ARG A 113 5.49 9.88 -9.74
CA ARG A 113 6.24 10.75 -10.65
C ARG A 113 5.99 12.23 -10.39
N GLU A 114 4.73 12.61 -10.17
CA GLU A 114 4.36 14.00 -9.85
C GLU A 114 4.93 14.45 -8.50
N CYS A 115 4.86 13.58 -7.49
CA CYS A 115 5.49 13.78 -6.18
C CYS A 115 6.98 14.06 -6.32
N ARG A 116 7.68 13.25 -7.12
CA ARG A 116 9.13 13.42 -7.38
C ARG A 116 9.41 14.70 -8.16
N ALA A 117 8.69 14.95 -9.25
CA ALA A 117 8.92 16.11 -10.12
C ALA A 117 8.71 17.44 -9.41
N ARG A 118 7.75 17.50 -8.48
CA ARG A 118 7.43 18.68 -7.68
C ARG A 118 8.26 18.78 -6.39
N GLY A 119 9.09 17.78 -6.09
CA GLY A 119 9.88 17.74 -4.85
C GLY A 119 9.01 17.70 -3.59
N ILE A 120 7.85 17.03 -3.64
CA ILE A 120 6.95 16.93 -2.49
C ILE A 120 7.62 16.05 -1.43
N LEU A 121 7.80 16.62 -0.23
CA LEU A 121 8.38 15.94 0.93
C LEU A 121 7.35 15.59 2.00
N VAL A 122 6.18 16.23 1.94
CA VAL A 122 5.08 16.05 2.91
C VAL A 122 3.97 15.25 2.26
N PHE A 123 3.54 14.20 2.94
CA PHE A 123 2.38 13.41 2.58
C PHE A 123 1.16 14.02 3.27
N ASP A 124 0.52 14.97 2.60
CA ASP A 124 -0.61 15.70 3.13
C ASP A 124 -1.88 14.84 3.24
N ASP A 125 -2.92 15.39 3.90
CA ASP A 125 -4.18 14.67 4.12
C ASP A 125 -4.83 14.23 2.78
N ILE A 126 -4.63 14.98 1.68
CA ILE A 126 -5.17 14.66 0.34
C ILE A 126 -4.45 13.46 -0.27
N GLY A 127 -3.11 13.46 -0.25
CA GLY A 127 -2.32 12.34 -0.75
C GLY A 127 -2.57 11.07 0.05
N GLN A 128 -2.66 11.18 1.37
CA GLN A 128 -2.95 10.04 2.25
C GLN A 128 -4.32 9.43 1.96
N GLU A 129 -5.35 10.27 1.81
CA GLU A 129 -6.70 9.84 1.45
C GLU A 129 -6.72 9.15 0.08
N TRP A 130 -6.03 9.72 -0.91
CA TRP A 130 -5.96 9.14 -2.24
C TRP A 130 -5.32 7.74 -2.24
N VAL A 131 -4.17 7.54 -1.58
CA VAL A 131 -3.51 6.22 -1.53
C VAL A 131 -4.32 5.24 -0.69
N ARG A 132 -4.99 5.69 0.38
CA ARG A 132 -5.90 4.87 1.17
C ARG A 132 -7.06 4.36 0.33
N ASP A 133 -7.73 5.24 -0.40
CA ASP A 133 -8.90 4.88 -1.20
C ASP A 133 -8.49 4.03 -2.41
N TRP A 134 -7.31 4.28 -2.99
CA TRP A 134 -6.68 3.42 -3.98
C TRP A 134 -6.46 2.00 -3.44
N LEU A 135 -5.91 1.87 -2.23
CA LEU A 135 -5.61 0.59 -1.60
C LEU A 135 -6.89 -0.17 -1.26
N LEU A 136 -7.81 0.47 -0.52
CA LEU A 136 -9.04 -0.16 -0.06
C LEU A 136 -10.02 -0.46 -1.19
N GLY A 137 -10.10 0.41 -2.20
CA GLY A 137 -10.96 0.21 -3.36
C GLY A 137 -10.60 -1.07 -4.13
N HIS A 138 -9.31 -1.37 -4.25
CA HIS A 138 -8.82 -2.58 -4.89
C HIS A 138 -8.92 -3.79 -3.97
N ILE A 139 -8.24 -3.75 -2.82
CA ILE A 139 -8.07 -4.89 -1.91
C ILE A 139 -9.40 -5.41 -1.35
N VAL A 140 -10.33 -4.50 -1.04
CA VAL A 140 -11.59 -4.88 -0.39
C VAL A 140 -12.70 -5.10 -1.42
N GLY A 141 -12.62 -4.42 -2.56
CA GLY A 141 -13.66 -4.44 -3.59
C GLY A 141 -13.57 -5.66 -4.50
N CYS A 142 -12.38 -5.95 -5.03
CA CYS A 142 -12.21 -6.90 -6.13
C CYS A 142 -11.74 -8.29 -5.65
N ASP A 143 -10.88 -8.35 -4.65
CA ASP A 143 -10.20 -9.61 -4.27
C ASP A 143 -11.17 -10.64 -3.66
N ARG A 144 -12.23 -10.15 -3.01
CA ARG A 144 -13.28 -10.99 -2.42
C ARG A 144 -13.96 -11.92 -3.43
N GLU A 145 -14.04 -11.52 -4.70
CA GLU A 145 -14.69 -12.33 -5.71
C GLU A 145 -13.93 -13.63 -6.00
N PHE A 146 -12.61 -13.56 -6.24
CA PHE A 146 -11.84 -14.78 -6.50
C PHE A 146 -11.68 -15.62 -5.23
N ALA A 147 -11.62 -14.99 -4.05
CA ALA A 147 -11.59 -15.71 -2.78
C ALA A 147 -12.86 -16.54 -2.58
N ARG A 148 -14.04 -15.97 -2.86
CA ARG A 148 -15.32 -16.69 -2.83
C ARG A 148 -15.32 -17.89 -3.78
N VAL A 149 -14.83 -17.72 -5.01
CA VAL A 149 -14.72 -18.83 -5.98
C VAL A 149 -13.78 -19.92 -5.45
N TYR A 150 -12.63 -19.54 -4.88
CA TYR A 150 -11.70 -20.49 -4.29
C TYR A 150 -12.35 -21.34 -3.20
N PHE A 151 -13.03 -20.73 -2.23
CA PHE A 151 -13.71 -21.47 -1.15
C PHE A 151 -14.81 -22.39 -1.67
N SER A 152 -15.54 -21.95 -2.70
CA SER A 152 -16.51 -22.80 -3.39
C SER A 152 -15.87 -24.02 -4.07
N LEU A 153 -14.64 -23.90 -4.60
CA LEU A 153 -13.93 -25.01 -5.24
C LEU A 153 -13.39 -26.03 -4.23
N VAL A 154 -12.97 -25.58 -3.04
CA VAL A 154 -12.40 -26.47 -2.00
C VAL A 154 -13.45 -26.99 -1.02
N GLY A 155 -14.73 -26.66 -1.21
CA GLY A 155 -15.83 -27.15 -0.36
C GLY A 155 -15.84 -26.57 1.05
N MET A 156 -15.31 -25.36 1.23
CA MET A 156 -15.29 -24.63 2.50
C MET A 156 -16.17 -23.38 2.41
N GLU A 157 -16.73 -22.92 3.53
CA GLU A 157 -17.37 -21.60 3.59
C GLU A 157 -16.30 -20.50 3.68
N SER A 158 -16.51 -19.39 2.96
CA SER A 158 -15.65 -18.21 3.04
C SER A 158 -15.67 -17.68 4.48
N ALA A 159 -14.50 -17.63 5.12
CA ALA A 159 -14.38 -17.24 6.53
C ALA A 159 -14.63 -15.75 6.80
N CYS A 160 -14.76 -14.93 5.75
CA CYS A 160 -15.04 -13.50 5.88
C CYS A 160 -16.50 -13.21 5.49
N GLY A 161 -17.32 -12.95 6.51
CA GLY A 161 -18.66 -12.37 6.43
C GLY A 161 -18.70 -11.03 7.14
#